data_AF-A0A7Y0H1Y4-F1
#
_entry.id   AF-A0A7Y0H1Y4-F1
#
_cell.length_a   1.000
_cell.length_b   1.000
_cell.length_c   1.000
_cell.angle_alpha   90.00
_cell.angle_beta   90.00
_cell.angle_gamma   90.00
#
_symmetry.space_group_name_H-M   'P 1'
#
loop_
_entity.id
_entity.type
_entity.pdbx_description
1 polymer ?
#
loop_
_entity_poly.entity_id
_entity_poly.type
_entity_poly.pdbx_seq_one_letter_code
_entity_poly.pdbx_strand_id
1 'polypeptide(L)'
;MNRKTFLTFASIIALGVGAFALLQPAVLLESKGVALNAAADVWMRELGIALISIGVMLLVVRGHPDSPTLRAFLIGNAILQLGLLPIEIVAFVNGVITKVSGIVPNSVLHLLLACGFAYFAISMKTPTQT
;
A
#
# COMPACT_ATOMS: atom_id res chain seq x y z
N MET A 1 -16.07 10.85 2.11
CA MET A 1 -15.13 10.57 3.22
C MET A 1 -14.10 11.69 3.29
N ASN A 2 -13.67 12.13 4.48
CA ASN A 2 -12.59 13.14 4.60
C ASN A 2 -11.19 12.50 4.64
N ARG A 3 -10.13 13.29 4.46
CA ARG A 3 -8.73 12.79 4.42
C ARG A 3 -8.37 12.02 5.69
N LYS A 4 -8.72 12.53 6.87
CA LYS A 4 -8.39 11.91 8.15
C LYS A 4 -8.96 10.49 8.24
N THR A 5 -10.22 10.31 7.88
CA THR A 5 -10.87 9.00 7.85
C THR A 5 -10.22 8.08 6.83
N PHE A 6 -9.95 8.57 5.61
CA PHE A 6 -9.26 7.79 4.57
C PHE A 6 -7.89 7.28 5.03
N LEU A 7 -7.05 8.17 5.55
CA LEU A 7 -5.71 7.81 6.02
C LEU A 7 -5.75 6.87 7.24
N THR A 8 -6.81 6.95 8.05
CA THR A 8 -7.03 5.97 9.14
C THR A 8 -7.29 4.58 8.58
N PHE A 9 -8.18 4.44 7.59
CA PHE A 9 -8.44 3.14 6.95
C PHE A 9 -7.20 2.60 6.23
N ALA A 10 -6.52 3.45 5.44
CA ALA A 10 -5.30 3.06 4.75
C ALA A 10 -4.20 2.61 5.74
N SER A 11 -4.08 3.29 6.88
CA SER A 11 -3.17 2.91 7.96
C SER A 11 -3.50 1.52 8.54
N ILE A 12 -4.76 1.25 8.88
CA ILE A 12 -5.19 -0.05 9.42
C ILE A 12 -4.87 -1.18 8.43
N ILE A 13 -5.13 -0.96 7.14
CA ILE A 13 -4.83 -1.93 6.08
C ILE A 13 -3.32 -2.16 6.00
N ALA A 14 -2.52 -1.10 5.92
CA ALA A 14 -1.07 -1.20 5.81
C ALA A 14 -0.43 -1.88 7.03
N LEU A 15 -0.89 -1.54 8.25
CA LEU A 15 -0.43 -2.18 9.48
C LEU A 15 -0.82 -3.66 9.54
N GLY A 16 -2.06 -3.99 9.19
CA GLY A 16 -2.55 -5.37 9.17
C GLY A 16 -1.78 -6.23 8.17
N VAL A 17 -1.74 -5.81 6.91
CA VAL A 17 -1.02 -6.54 5.85
C VAL A 17 0.48 -6.59 6.17
N GLY A 18 1.06 -5.49 6.65
CA GLY A 18 2.48 -5.43 7.02
C GLY A 18 2.83 -6.37 8.18
N ALA A 19 1.98 -6.47 9.19
CA ALA A 19 2.16 -7.41 10.29
C ALA A 19 2.10 -8.88 9.83
N PHE A 20 1.13 -9.24 8.99
CA PHE A 20 1.08 -10.58 8.40
C PHE A 20 2.31 -10.86 7.52
N ALA A 21 2.74 -9.91 6.70
CA ALA A 21 3.90 -10.06 5.83
C ALA A 21 5.20 -10.26 6.63
N LEU A 22 5.33 -9.57 7.76
CA LEU A 22 6.48 -9.66 8.65
C LEU A 22 6.49 -10.96 9.48
N LEU A 23 5.36 -11.32 10.07
CA LEU A 23 5.28 -12.39 11.07
C LEU A 23 4.89 -13.73 10.47
N GLN A 24 4.11 -13.74 9.39
CA GLN A 24 3.51 -14.91 8.75
C GLN A 24 3.61 -14.84 7.21
N PRO A 25 4.83 -14.63 6.64
CA PRO A 25 5.01 -14.48 5.19
C PRO A 25 4.49 -15.68 4.39
N ALA A 26 4.66 -16.90 4.91
CA ALA A 26 4.20 -18.12 4.24
C ALA A 26 2.68 -18.11 3.99
N VAL A 27 1.88 -17.64 4.95
CA VAL A 27 0.41 -17.56 4.82
C VAL A 27 0.00 -16.62 3.69
N LEU A 28 0.65 -15.45 3.60
CA LEU A 28 0.40 -14.47 2.54
C LEU A 28 0.80 -15.01 1.17
N LEU A 29 1.98 -15.61 1.06
CA LEU A 29 2.47 -16.20 -0.19
C LEU A 29 1.58 -17.35 -0.66
N GLU A 30 1.18 -18.24 0.25
CA GLU A 30 0.29 -19.36 -0.04
C GLU A 30 -1.11 -18.89 -0.47
N SER A 31 -1.63 -17.82 0.13
CA SER A 31 -2.91 -17.21 -0.26
C SER A 31 -2.91 -16.73 -1.72
N LYS A 32 -1.73 -16.39 -2.25
CA LYS A 32 -1.48 -16.01 -3.65
C LYS A 32 -1.09 -17.21 -4.53
N GLY A 33 -0.78 -18.35 -3.92
CA GLY A 33 -0.26 -19.53 -4.62
C GLY A 33 1.17 -19.34 -5.12
N VAL A 34 1.94 -18.50 -4.43
CA VAL A 34 3.37 -18.29 -4.70
C VAL A 34 4.17 -19.41 -4.05
N ALA A 35 5.12 -19.99 -4.79
CA ALA A 35 6.01 -21.02 -4.26
C ALA A 35 6.87 -20.47 -3.12
N LEU A 36 6.84 -21.16 -1.97
CA LEU A 36 7.64 -20.79 -0.81
C LEU A 36 9.12 -21.08 -1.06
N ASN A 37 9.95 -20.05 -0.91
CA ASN A 37 11.40 -20.16 -0.95
C ASN A 37 12.03 -19.09 -0.05
N ALA A 38 13.30 -19.27 0.30
CA ALA A 38 13.99 -18.39 1.25
C ALA A 38 14.06 -16.93 0.80
N ALA A 39 14.21 -16.67 -0.50
CA ALA A 39 14.26 -15.31 -1.02
C ALA A 39 12.90 -14.61 -0.91
N ALA A 40 11.81 -15.32 -1.27
CA ALA A 40 10.46 -14.81 -1.13
C ALA A 40 10.12 -14.52 0.34
N ASP A 41 10.55 -15.35 1.29
CA ASP A 41 10.34 -15.11 2.73
C ASP A 41 11.01 -13.80 3.19
N VAL A 42 12.29 -13.59 2.84
CA VAL A 42 13.04 -12.39 3.20
C VAL A 42 12.39 -11.14 2.63
N TRP A 43 12.13 -11.11 1.32
CA TRP A 43 11.48 -9.96 0.68
C TRP A 43 10.10 -9.69 1.25
N MET A 44 9.37 -10.74 1.63
CA MET A 44 8.04 -10.56 2.20
C MET A 44 8.10 -9.89 3.58
N ARG A 45 9.09 -10.24 4.39
CA ARG A 45 9.33 -9.58 5.68
C ARG A 45 9.82 -8.14 5.53
N GLU A 46 10.69 -7.87 4.57
CA GLU A 46 11.14 -6.52 4.23
C GLU A 46 9.96 -5.63 3.81
N LEU A 47 9.10 -6.14 2.92
CA LEU A 47 7.86 -5.44 2.55
C LEU A 47 6.94 -5.25 3.77
N GLY A 48 6.90 -6.22 4.68
CA GLY A 48 6.18 -6.10 5.96
C GLY A 48 6.61 -4.89 6.78
N ILE A 49 7.92 -4.69 6.97
CA ILE A 49 8.46 -3.51 7.66
C ILE A 49 8.15 -2.21 6.91
N ALA A 50 8.27 -2.21 5.59
CA ALA A 50 7.94 -1.04 4.78
C ALA A 50 6.47 -0.64 4.93
N LEU A 51 5.55 -1.62 4.88
CA LEU A 51 4.11 -1.39 5.06
C LEU A 51 3.77 -0.93 6.48
N ILE A 52 4.39 -1.51 7.50
CA ILE A 52 4.22 -1.05 8.89
C ILE A 52 4.66 0.41 9.02
N SER A 53 5.83 0.76 8.47
CA SER A 53 6.37 2.12 8.51
C SER A 53 5.42 3.12 7.83
N ILE A 54 4.90 2.76 6.65
CA ILE A 54 3.89 3.55 5.94
C ILE A 54 2.60 3.66 6.76
N GLY A 55 2.12 2.56 7.33
CA GLY A 55 0.93 2.51 8.17
C GLY A 55 1.04 3.44 9.38
N VAL A 56 2.17 3.45 10.07
CA VAL A 56 2.46 4.37 11.18
C VAL A 56 2.48 5.82 10.68
N MET A 57 3.18 6.11 9.60
CA MET A 57 3.23 7.47 9.04
C MET A 57 1.83 7.96 8.67
N LEU A 58 1.03 7.15 7.97
CA LEU A 58 -0.37 7.46 7.61
C LEU A 58 -1.20 7.78 8.85
N LEU A 59 -1.03 7.00 9.93
CA LEU A 59 -1.70 7.26 11.19
C LEU A 59 -1.27 8.62 11.75
N VAL A 60 0.03 8.86 11.91
CA VAL A 60 0.56 10.08 12.52
C VAL A 60 0.13 11.33 11.73
N VAL A 61 0.28 11.34 10.41
CA VAL A 61 0.02 12.54 9.58
C VAL A 61 -1.46 12.77 9.27
N ARG A 62 -2.37 11.86 9.65
CA ARG A 62 -3.80 11.93 9.28
C ARG A 62 -4.51 13.22 9.66
N GLY A 63 -4.05 13.88 10.72
CA GLY A 63 -4.60 15.13 11.23
C GLY A 63 -3.80 16.37 10.86
N HIS A 64 -2.69 16.23 10.12
CA HIS A 64 -1.86 17.38 9.75
C HIS A 64 -2.63 18.32 8.80
N PRO A 65 -2.41 19.64 8.91
CA PRO A 65 -2.96 20.61 7.98
C PRO A 65 -2.37 20.43 6.58
N ASP A 66 -2.99 21.09 5.59
CA ASP A 66 -2.50 21.06 4.22
C ASP A 66 -1.11 21.68 4.11
N SER A 67 -0.18 20.99 3.45
CA SER A 67 1.19 21.46 3.25
C SER A 67 1.81 20.82 1.99
N PRO A 68 2.86 21.44 1.40
CA PRO A 68 3.61 20.83 0.30
C PRO A 68 4.14 19.43 0.65
N THR A 69 4.64 19.24 1.88
CA THR A 69 5.17 17.97 2.37
C THR A 69 4.09 16.89 2.42
N LEU A 70 2.90 17.21 2.97
CA LEU A 70 1.81 16.24 3.02
C LEU A 70 1.31 15.90 1.61
N ARG A 71 1.28 16.88 0.68
CA ARG A 71 0.97 16.62 -0.73
C ARG A 71 1.97 15.64 -1.35
N ALA A 72 3.28 15.88 -1.18
CA ALA A 72 4.32 15.00 -1.69
C ALA A 72 4.21 13.58 -1.08
N PHE A 73 3.93 13.48 0.21
CA PHE A 73 3.70 12.20 0.89
C PHE A 73 2.50 11.43 0.30
N LEU A 74 1.37 12.10 0.05
CA LEU A 74 0.20 11.49 -0.58
C LEU A 74 0.50 11.05 -2.02
N ILE A 75 1.22 11.85 -2.80
CA ILE A 75 1.66 11.49 -4.16
C ILE A 75 2.57 10.26 -4.12
N GLY A 76 3.55 10.22 -3.23
CA GLY A 76 4.44 9.07 -3.06
C GLY A 76 3.67 7.78 -2.74
N ASN A 77 2.65 7.86 -1.88
CA ASN A 77 1.77 6.73 -1.61
C ASN A 77 0.93 6.34 -2.82
N ALA A 78 0.40 7.29 -3.60
CA ALA A 78 -0.30 6.98 -4.84
C ALA A 78 0.60 6.25 -5.84
N ILE A 79 1.84 6.71 -6.01
CA ILE A 79 2.85 6.08 -6.87
C ILE A 79 3.16 4.66 -6.39
N LEU A 80 3.36 4.45 -5.08
CA LEU A 80 3.59 3.13 -4.53
C LEU A 80 2.46 2.15 -4.90
N GLN A 81 1.20 2.56 -4.70
CA GLN A 81 0.04 1.71 -5.00
C GLN A 81 -0.06 1.41 -6.51
N LEU A 82 0.17 2.41 -7.36
CA LEU A 82 0.18 2.23 -8.82
C LEU A 82 1.39 1.44 -9.32
N GLY A 83 2.51 1.45 -8.61
CA GLY A 83 3.70 0.67 -8.95
C GLY A 83 3.54 -0.81 -8.58
N LEU A 84 2.90 -1.11 -7.44
CA LEU A 84 2.65 -2.48 -7.00
C LEU A 84 1.63 -3.22 -7.88
N LEU A 85 0.56 -2.54 -8.30
CA LEU A 85 -0.49 -3.12 -9.14
C LEU A 85 0.02 -3.86 -10.40
N PRO A 86 0.81 -3.24 -11.30
CA PRO A 86 1.29 -3.92 -12.51
C PRO A 86 2.28 -5.05 -12.19
N ILE A 87 3.05 -4.94 -11.10
CA ILE A 87 3.98 -6.01 -10.68
C ILE A 87 3.20 -7.30 -10.40
N GLU A 88 2.06 -7.21 -9.71
CA GLU A 88 1.23 -8.39 -9.40
C GLU A 88 0.58 -8.99 -10.64
N ILE A 89 0.12 -8.14 -11.57
CA ILE A 89 -0.46 -8.59 -12.83
C ILE A 89 0.59 -9.34 -13.67
N VAL A 90 1.81 -8.78 -13.78
CA VAL A 90 2.91 -9.43 -14.48
C VAL A 90 3.30 -10.74 -13.80
N ALA A 91 3.37 -10.78 -12.47
CA ALA A 91 3.66 -12.00 -11.71
C ALA A 91 2.62 -13.10 -11.96
N PHE A 92 1.34 -12.75 -12.13
CA PHE A 92 0.29 -13.71 -12.49
C PHE A 92 0.44 -14.27 -13.89
N VAL A 93 0.65 -13.38 -14.87
CA VAL A 93 0.81 -13.75 -16.27
C VAL A 93 2.01 -14.70 -16.44
N ASN A 94 3.05 -14.52 -15.63
CA ASN A 94 4.23 -15.36 -15.61
C ASN A 94 4.11 -16.62 -14.73
N GLY A 95 2.94 -16.88 -14.13
CA GLY A 95 2.69 -18.06 -13.29
C GLY A 95 3.38 -18.06 -11.92
N VAL A 96 3.95 -16.93 -11.48
CA VAL A 96 4.54 -16.78 -10.14
C VAL A 96 3.43 -16.69 -9.09
N ILE A 97 2.42 -15.86 -9.35
CA ILE A 97 1.14 -15.91 -8.64
C ILE A 97 0.24 -16.84 -9.43
N THR A 98 -0.38 -17.81 -8.80
CA THR A 98 -1.19 -18.83 -9.50
C THR A 98 -2.68 -18.76 -9.16
N LYS A 99 -3.03 -18.08 -8.06
CA LYS A 99 -4.43 -17.96 -7.60
C LYS A 99 -5.01 -16.61 -8.00
N VAL A 100 -6.19 -16.62 -8.62
CA VAL A 100 -6.97 -15.40 -8.94
C VAL A 100 -7.32 -14.61 -7.68
N SER A 101 -7.62 -15.32 -6.58
CA SER A 101 -7.83 -14.73 -5.24
C SER A 101 -6.60 -13.97 -4.73
N GLY A 102 -5.41 -14.26 -5.25
CA GLY A 102 -4.17 -13.57 -4.92
C GLY A 102 -3.99 -12.21 -5.57
N ILE A 103 -4.83 -11.87 -6.56
CA ILE A 103 -4.66 -10.67 -7.41
C ILE A 103 -5.89 -9.80 -7.39
N VAL A 104 -7.08 -10.35 -7.64
CA VAL A 104 -8.27 -9.50 -7.85
C VAL A 104 -8.56 -8.63 -6.63
N PRO A 105 -8.61 -9.17 -5.39
CA PRO A 105 -8.85 -8.33 -4.21
C PRO A 105 -7.75 -7.28 -4.01
N ASN A 106 -6.50 -7.67 -4.25
CA ASN A 106 -5.36 -6.78 -4.01
C ASN A 106 -5.25 -5.68 -5.08
N SER A 107 -5.56 -6.00 -6.33
CA SER A 107 -5.61 -5.06 -7.45
C SER A 107 -6.68 -4.00 -7.24
N VAL A 108 -7.87 -4.41 -6.78
CA VAL A 108 -8.94 -3.48 -6.40
C VAL A 108 -8.48 -2.58 -5.26
N LEU A 109 -7.84 -3.15 -4.24
CA LEU A 109 -7.31 -2.38 -3.11
C LEU A 109 -6.27 -1.34 -3.57
N HIS A 110 -5.29 -1.75 -4.39
CA HIS A 110 -4.28 -0.85 -4.93
C HIS A 110 -4.91 0.30 -5.72
N LEU A 111 -5.89 0.01 -6.58
CA LEU A 111 -6.57 1.04 -7.37
C LEU A 111 -7.34 2.02 -6.47
N LEU A 112 -8.12 1.52 -5.50
CA LEU A 112 -8.89 2.36 -4.59
C LEU A 112 -7.99 3.24 -3.73
N LEU A 113 -6.90 2.70 -3.18
CA LEU A 113 -5.94 3.45 -2.40
C LEU A 113 -5.21 4.48 -3.27
N ALA A 114 -4.73 4.10 -4.46
CA ALA A 114 -4.08 5.01 -5.40
C ALA A 114 -4.99 6.21 -5.74
N CYS A 115 -6.24 5.93 -6.13
CA CYS A 115 -7.23 6.97 -6.43
C CYS A 115 -7.50 7.86 -5.21
N GLY A 116 -7.64 7.28 -4.02
CA GLY A 116 -7.86 8.04 -2.78
C GLY A 116 -6.68 8.96 -2.45
N PHE A 117 -5.45 8.45 -2.51
CA PHE A 117 -4.24 9.25 -2.30
C PHE A 117 -4.10 10.37 -3.32
N ALA A 118 -4.28 10.08 -4.61
CA ALA A 118 -4.22 11.06 -5.68
C ALA A 118 -5.30 12.14 -5.53
N TYR A 119 -6.54 11.73 -5.24
CA TYR A 119 -7.66 12.65 -5.01
C TYR A 119 -7.35 13.64 -3.89
N PHE A 120 -6.91 13.15 -2.73
CA PHE A 120 -6.57 14.04 -1.61
C PHE A 120 -5.33 14.87 -1.88
N ALA A 121 -4.34 14.37 -2.64
CA ALA A 121 -3.18 15.17 -3.03
C ALA A 121 -3.58 16.36 -3.93
N ILE A 122 -4.46 16.15 -4.90
CA ILE A 122 -4.89 17.18 -5.86
C ILE A 122 -5.83 18.18 -5.20
N SER A 123 -6.73 17.71 -4.32
CA SER A 123 -7.77 18.52 -3.67
C SER A 123 -7.26 19.42 -2.54
N MET A 124 -6.00 19.26 -2.12
CA MET A 124 -5.40 20.11 -1.10
C MET A 124 -5.30 21.56 -1.57
N LYS A 125 -5.55 22.50 -0.67
CA LYS A 125 -5.33 23.93 -0.90
C LYS A 125 -3.97 24.27 -0.33
N THR A 126 -2.91 24.08 -1.11
CA THR A 126 -1.57 24.52 -0.66
C THR A 126 -1.56 26.04 -0.71
N PRO A 127 -1.24 26.74 0.40
CA PRO A 127 -0.95 28.17 0.33
C PRO A 127 0.24 28.37 -0.61
N THR A 128 0.10 29.24 -1.61
CA THR A 128 1.26 29.74 -2.35
C THR A 128 2.27 30.28 -1.34
N GLN A 129 3.48 29.72 -1.33
CA GLN A 129 4.60 30.36 -0.66
C GLN A 129 4.89 31.63 -1.46
N THR A 130 4.34 32.76 -0.99
CA THR A 130 4.72 34.11 -1.43
C THR A 130 5.93 34.57 -0.64
#